data_AF-L5MJ95-F1
#
_entry.id   AF-L5MJ95-F1
#
_cell.length_a   1.000
_cell.length_b   1.000
_cell.length_c   1.000
_cell.angle_alpha   90.00
_cell.angle_beta   90.00
_cell.angle_gamma   90.00
#
_symmetry.space_group_name_H-M   'P 1'
#
loop_
_entity.id
_entity.type
_entity.pdbx_description
1 polymer ?
#
loop_
_entity_poly.entity_id
_entity_poly.type
_entity_poly.pdbx_seq_one_letter_code
_entity_poly.pdbx_strand_id
1 'polypeptide(L)'
;GLLSHILSAFRFDIKEVGLFAQSLGYAPADYYPGLLKNMVLSLVSELRENHLNGFNTQRRMAPERVRSLSRICIPLVTLPDFEPLVEALLTYHGHDPQEMLWPEFFDAVNEAFLLKKISLPKSAVVCLWLRHLPSLEKATLHLFEKLIFSERNSLRRTERFMKESLLPQAACHPAIFRIVDEMFRGASLCIFFTLLPVLLKFALKTYFPYAPPSLVMSLLQHPKDIPQGLQHQPLRRISEMLRESVEDQTHGSCGGPFESWFLFVHFGGWADAVAEQLLMSGAEPPEALLWLLAFTYSPRDGSQPRAKTMAEVKAVLGHLRRLLRSPTLSARDLQAAAGERPGGATRPLACGRLIRHLLLNFLLWAPAGHTIAWEVISHMAQTEETAWETIGFLDQTLDRWDRLGTEAPASRRLARELLTELRARPAQAR
;
A
#
# COMPACT_ATOMS: atom_id res chain seq x y z
N GLY A 1 -14.37 38.72 9.53
CA GLY A 1 -15.26 39.86 9.45
C GLY A 1 -16.55 39.71 8.73
N LEU A 2 -16.55 39.90 7.41
CA LEU A 2 -17.50 39.17 6.56
C LEU A 2 -17.49 37.68 6.91
N LEU A 3 -16.28 37.21 7.20
CA LEU A 3 -15.93 35.92 7.76
C LEU A 3 -16.48 35.63 9.17
N SER A 4 -16.66 36.62 10.07
CA SER A 4 -17.32 36.36 11.37
C SER A 4 -18.84 36.52 11.25
N HIS A 5 -19.30 37.22 10.22
CA HIS A 5 -20.71 37.35 9.82
C HIS A 5 -21.28 36.07 9.23
N ILE A 6 -20.53 35.39 8.37
CA ILE A 6 -20.86 34.03 7.89
C ILE A 6 -20.92 33.04 9.06
N LEU A 7 -20.10 33.26 10.10
CA LEU A 7 -20.10 32.44 11.33
C LEU A 7 -21.25 32.75 12.28
N SER A 8 -21.89 33.90 12.14
CA SER A 8 -23.09 34.26 12.91
C SER A 8 -24.40 33.72 12.32
N ALA A 9 -24.37 33.17 11.09
CA ALA A 9 -25.52 32.45 10.52
C ALA A 9 -25.87 31.16 11.30
N PHE A 10 -24.98 30.74 12.20
CA PHE A 10 -25.23 29.77 13.26
C PHE A 10 -25.45 30.52 14.60
N ARG A 11 -26.69 30.99 14.81
CA ARG A 11 -27.27 31.61 16.04
C ARG A 11 -26.38 32.63 16.78
N PHE A 12 -26.47 33.94 16.49
CA PHE A 12 -26.40 35.01 17.52
C PHE A 12 -27.00 36.35 17.01
N ASP A 13 -27.32 37.24 17.95
CA ASP A 13 -28.24 38.40 17.88
C ASP A 13 -27.71 39.61 17.08
N ILE A 14 -28.61 40.32 16.37
CA ILE A 14 -28.36 41.22 15.23
C ILE A 14 -27.57 42.50 15.59
N LYS A 15 -27.44 42.85 16.88
CA LYS A 15 -26.79 44.10 17.34
C LYS A 15 -25.27 44.08 17.30
N GLU A 16 -24.62 42.91 17.35
CA GLU A 16 -23.15 42.80 17.45
C GLU A 16 -22.43 42.81 16.09
N VAL A 17 -23.19 42.53 15.04
CA VAL A 17 -22.80 42.54 13.62
C VAL A 17 -22.34 43.91 13.12
N GLY A 18 -22.92 44.99 13.65
CA GLY A 18 -22.56 46.37 13.29
C GLY A 18 -21.15 46.76 13.77
N LEU A 19 -20.70 46.19 14.90
CA LEU A 19 -19.38 46.47 15.49
C LEU A 19 -18.25 45.87 14.64
N PHE A 20 -18.52 44.72 14.03
CA PHE A 20 -17.57 44.06 13.15
C PHE A 20 -17.32 44.88 11.86
N ALA A 21 -18.38 45.40 11.22
CA ALA A 21 -18.26 46.18 9.98
C ALA A 21 -17.53 47.52 10.22
N GLN A 22 -17.76 48.15 11.38
CA GLN A 22 -17.00 49.32 11.86
C GLN A 22 -15.49 49.03 12.04
N SER A 23 -15.12 47.82 12.49
CA SER A 23 -13.71 47.45 12.70
C SER A 23 -12.90 47.31 11.39
N LEU A 24 -13.58 47.06 10.26
CA LEU A 24 -12.98 47.02 8.91
C LEU A 24 -13.27 48.29 8.07
N GLY A 25 -13.99 49.27 8.61
CA GLY A 25 -14.31 50.52 7.91
C GLY A 25 -15.45 50.46 6.87
N TYR A 26 -16.28 49.41 6.88
CA TYR A 26 -17.37 49.24 5.90
C TYR A 26 -18.75 49.39 6.55
N ALA A 27 -19.70 50.03 5.84
CA ALA A 27 -21.08 50.21 6.31
C ALA A 27 -21.96 48.95 6.04
N PRO A 28 -22.99 48.66 6.86
CA PRO A 28 -23.62 47.33 6.90
C PRO A 28 -24.62 46.99 5.77
N ALA A 29 -24.77 47.84 4.74
CA ALA A 29 -25.87 47.72 3.78
C ALA A 29 -25.53 46.98 2.45
N ASP A 30 -24.26 46.68 2.17
CA ASP A 30 -23.84 46.20 0.83
C ASP A 30 -23.08 44.85 0.88
N TYR A 31 -23.78 43.75 1.19
CA TYR A 31 -23.19 42.41 1.06
C TYR A 31 -23.21 41.95 -0.41
N TYR A 32 -22.06 42.02 -1.08
CA TYR A 32 -21.86 41.52 -2.45
C TYR A 32 -20.90 40.31 -2.48
N PRO A 33 -21.29 39.16 -3.06
CA PRO A 33 -20.39 38.01 -3.30
C PRO A 33 -19.10 38.38 -4.06
N GLY A 34 -19.16 39.41 -4.92
CA GLY A 34 -18.00 39.96 -5.60
C GLY A 34 -16.98 40.60 -4.65
N LEU A 35 -17.44 41.24 -3.57
CA LEU A 35 -16.55 41.82 -2.55
C LEU A 35 -15.82 40.72 -1.77
N LEU A 36 -16.53 39.64 -1.39
CA LEU A 36 -15.91 38.50 -0.70
C LEU A 36 -14.82 37.87 -1.57
N LYS A 37 -15.10 37.63 -2.85
CA LYS A 37 -14.13 37.09 -3.80
C LYS A 37 -12.91 38.01 -3.94
N ASN A 38 -13.12 39.33 -4.03
CA ASN A 38 -12.01 40.29 -4.11
C ASN A 38 -11.18 40.33 -2.82
N MET A 39 -11.82 40.23 -1.65
CA MET A 39 -11.13 40.14 -0.37
C MET A 39 -10.27 38.87 -0.28
N VAL A 40 -10.82 37.72 -0.66
CA VAL A 40 -10.08 36.44 -0.69
C VAL A 40 -8.90 36.54 -1.64
N LEU A 41 -9.10 37.04 -2.87
CA LEU A 41 -8.03 37.21 -3.84
C LEU A 41 -6.93 38.16 -3.34
N SER A 42 -7.30 39.24 -2.65
CA SER A 42 -6.33 40.17 -2.04
C SER A 42 -5.51 39.52 -0.92
N LEU A 43 -6.12 38.65 -0.11
CA LEU A 43 -5.40 37.90 0.92
C LEU A 43 -4.47 36.84 0.30
N VAL A 44 -4.94 36.19 -0.76
CA VAL A 44 -4.13 35.22 -1.53
C VAL A 44 -2.94 35.90 -2.19
N SER A 45 -3.13 37.07 -2.80
CA SER A 45 -2.02 37.83 -3.39
C SER A 45 -1.01 38.25 -2.31
N GLU A 46 -1.50 38.70 -1.15
CA GLU A 46 -0.62 39.04 -0.03
C GLU A 46 0.18 37.82 0.49
N LEU A 47 -0.42 36.63 0.54
CA LEU A 47 0.29 35.40 0.89
C LEU A 47 1.29 34.97 -0.19
N ARG A 48 0.93 35.10 -1.48
CA ARG A 48 1.74 34.61 -2.62
C ARG A 48 2.86 35.56 -3.07
N GLU A 49 2.67 36.88 -3.03
CA GLU A 49 3.70 37.88 -3.37
C GLU A 49 4.94 37.73 -2.45
N ASN A 50 4.73 37.20 -1.25
CA ASN A 50 5.77 36.92 -0.27
C ASN A 50 6.61 35.67 -0.58
N HIS A 51 6.15 34.78 -1.47
CA HIS A 51 6.90 33.60 -1.94
C HIS A 51 7.80 33.87 -3.15
N LEU A 52 7.40 34.79 -4.04
CA LEU A 52 8.11 35.02 -5.32
C LEU A 52 9.29 35.98 -5.19
N ASN A 53 9.28 36.88 -4.20
CA ASN A 53 10.29 37.95 -4.03
C ASN A 53 11.18 37.73 -2.80
N GLY A 54 11.86 36.59 -2.67
CA GLY A 54 12.69 36.19 -1.52
C GLY A 54 13.64 37.23 -0.88
N PHE A 55 13.86 38.38 -1.52
CA PHE A 55 14.69 39.50 -1.09
C PHE A 55 13.95 40.69 -0.45
N ASN A 56 12.61 40.79 -0.51
CA ASN A 56 11.85 41.90 0.08
C ASN A 56 11.25 41.52 1.44
N THR A 57 11.91 41.90 2.52
CA THR A 57 11.44 41.68 3.91
C THR A 57 10.37 42.66 4.38
N GLN A 58 10.10 43.75 3.64
CA GLN A 58 9.22 44.84 4.08
C GLN A 58 7.70 44.64 3.84
N ARG A 59 7.26 43.62 3.09
CA ARG A 59 5.82 43.37 2.79
C ARG A 59 5.31 42.00 3.26
N ARG A 60 6.00 41.36 4.19
CA ARG A 60 5.60 40.04 4.69
C ARG A 60 4.46 40.15 5.68
N MET A 61 3.46 39.28 5.52
CA MET A 61 2.40 39.16 6.50
C MET A 61 2.98 38.67 7.84
N ALA A 62 2.70 39.38 8.93
CA ALA A 62 3.20 39.02 10.25
C ALA A 62 2.74 37.60 10.64
N PRO A 63 3.59 36.80 11.32
CA PRO A 63 3.26 35.44 11.75
C PRO A 63 1.94 35.32 12.52
N GLU A 64 1.69 36.28 13.40
CA GLU A 64 0.46 36.38 14.19
C GLU A 64 -0.77 36.55 13.30
N ARG A 65 -0.66 37.35 12.23
CA ARG A 65 -1.76 37.58 11.28
C ARG A 65 -2.03 36.33 10.44
N VAL A 66 -1.00 35.60 10.01
CA VAL A 66 -1.16 34.30 9.33
C VAL A 66 -1.84 33.29 10.26
N ARG A 67 -1.41 33.24 11.53
CA ARG A 67 -2.01 32.39 12.56
C ARG A 67 -3.49 32.74 12.80
N SER A 68 -3.82 34.03 12.95
CA SER A 68 -5.22 34.48 13.09
C SER A 68 -6.06 34.15 11.87
N LEU A 69 -5.54 34.35 10.65
CA LEU A 69 -6.23 33.99 9.42
C LEU A 69 -6.55 32.49 9.36
N SER A 70 -5.60 31.63 9.71
CA SER A 70 -5.82 30.18 9.73
C SER A 70 -6.97 29.78 10.66
N ARG A 71 -7.01 30.34 11.88
CA ARG A 71 -8.08 30.10 12.85
C ARG A 71 -9.45 30.57 12.36
N ILE A 72 -9.48 31.75 11.73
CA ILE A 72 -10.70 32.33 11.15
C ILE A 72 -11.22 31.47 9.98
N CYS A 73 -10.34 30.80 9.23
CA CYS A 73 -10.71 29.96 8.10
C CYS A 73 -11.26 28.58 8.49
N ILE A 74 -11.01 28.07 9.71
CA ILE A 74 -11.45 26.73 10.18
C ILE A 74 -12.91 26.40 9.79
N PRO A 75 -13.91 27.22 10.16
CA PRO A 75 -15.30 26.93 9.83
C PRO A 75 -15.70 27.23 8.38
N LEU A 76 -14.81 27.85 7.59
CA LEU A 76 -15.08 28.22 6.20
C LEU A 76 -14.40 27.31 5.17
N VAL A 77 -13.63 26.32 5.62
CA VAL A 77 -12.84 25.45 4.73
C VAL A 77 -13.67 24.75 3.65
N THR A 78 -14.98 24.53 3.86
CA THR A 78 -15.85 23.89 2.86
C THR A 78 -16.51 24.87 1.89
N LEU A 79 -16.28 26.19 2.02
CA LEU A 79 -16.86 27.18 1.12
C LEU A 79 -16.00 27.31 -0.15
N PRO A 80 -16.57 27.19 -1.37
CA PRO A 80 -15.81 27.27 -2.62
C PRO A 80 -15.06 28.60 -2.79
N ASP A 81 -15.64 29.72 -2.34
CA ASP A 81 -15.00 31.03 -2.42
C ASP A 81 -13.74 31.15 -1.55
N PHE A 82 -13.58 30.27 -0.56
CA PHE A 82 -12.43 30.23 0.36
C PHE A 82 -11.37 29.19 -0.03
N GLU A 83 -11.65 28.29 -0.97
CA GLU A 83 -10.72 27.28 -1.45
C GLU A 83 -9.35 27.87 -1.86
N PRO A 84 -9.27 29.00 -2.60
CA PRO A 84 -7.98 29.61 -2.96
C PRO A 84 -7.19 30.11 -1.75
N LEU A 85 -7.87 30.56 -0.69
CA LEU A 85 -7.23 31.02 0.55
C LEU A 85 -6.72 29.83 1.37
N VAL A 86 -7.49 28.74 1.44
CA VAL A 86 -7.07 27.49 2.09
C VAL A 86 -5.82 26.95 1.40
N GLU A 87 -5.82 26.88 0.06
CA GLU A 87 -4.64 26.49 -0.72
C GLU A 87 -3.43 27.39 -0.41
N ALA A 88 -3.62 28.71 -0.45
CA ALA A 88 -2.55 29.67 -0.18
C ALA A 88 -1.96 29.49 1.23
N LEU A 89 -2.80 29.30 2.26
CA LEU A 89 -2.35 29.05 3.62
C LEU A 89 -1.54 27.74 3.74
N LEU A 90 -2.02 26.65 3.14
CA LEU A 90 -1.32 25.35 3.18
C LEU A 90 0.05 25.40 2.51
N THR A 91 0.16 26.14 1.40
CA THR A 91 1.43 26.33 0.68
C THR A 91 2.32 27.42 1.28
N TYR A 92 1.81 28.17 2.27
CA TYR A 92 2.57 29.23 2.92
C TYR A 92 3.59 28.66 3.91
N HIS A 93 4.86 28.79 3.55
CA HIS A 93 6.01 28.44 4.37
C HIS A 93 6.69 29.73 4.81
N GLY A 94 6.51 30.12 6.08
CA GLY A 94 7.24 31.24 6.66
C GLY A 94 8.74 30.93 6.81
N HIS A 95 9.47 31.85 7.44
CA HIS A 95 10.90 31.67 7.73
C HIS A 95 11.17 31.10 9.13
N ASP A 96 10.13 31.06 9.97
CA ASP A 96 10.24 30.52 11.31
C ASP A 96 10.23 28.99 11.30
N PRO A 97 11.06 28.33 12.13
CA PRO A 97 11.07 26.88 12.26
C PRO A 97 9.80 26.33 12.95
N GLN A 98 8.98 27.21 13.53
CA GLN A 98 7.73 26.83 14.21
C GLN A 98 6.53 26.92 13.26
N GLU A 99 5.61 25.97 13.42
CA GLU A 99 4.35 25.96 12.67
C GLU A 99 3.49 27.20 13.04
N MET A 100 3.13 27.96 12.01
CA MET A 100 2.44 29.24 12.11
C MET A 100 0.92 29.07 12.09
N LEU A 101 0.43 28.07 11.37
CA LEU A 101 -1.01 27.78 11.27
C LEU A 101 -1.52 27.12 12.54
N TRP A 102 -2.81 27.32 12.82
CA TRP A 102 -3.49 26.63 13.91
C TRP A 102 -3.62 25.13 13.62
N PRO A 103 -3.32 24.22 14.58
CA PRO A 103 -3.46 22.77 14.38
C PRO A 103 -4.87 22.35 13.90
N GLU A 104 -5.89 22.94 14.50
CA GLU A 104 -7.31 22.69 14.21
C GLU A 104 -7.70 23.11 12.79
N PHE A 105 -6.94 24.02 12.16
CA PHE A 105 -7.10 24.33 10.74
C PHE A 105 -6.67 23.15 9.88
N PHE A 106 -5.54 22.50 10.18
CA PHE A 106 -5.13 21.30 9.45
C PHE A 106 -6.13 20.16 9.61
N ASP A 107 -6.65 19.95 10.82
CA ASP A 107 -7.68 18.93 11.07
C ASP A 107 -8.95 19.21 10.26
N ALA A 108 -9.46 20.44 10.31
CA ALA A 108 -10.67 20.83 9.57
C ALA A 108 -10.50 20.67 8.06
N VAL A 109 -9.35 21.08 7.52
CA VAL A 109 -9.01 20.92 6.10
C VAL A 109 -8.90 19.44 5.73
N ASN A 110 -8.21 18.63 6.54
CA ASN A 110 -8.03 17.20 6.29
C ASN A 110 -9.39 16.48 6.30
N GLU A 111 -10.27 16.78 7.26
CA GLU A 111 -11.63 16.24 7.29
C GLU A 111 -12.44 16.63 6.06
N ALA A 112 -12.41 17.92 5.69
CA ALA A 112 -13.11 18.39 4.49
C ALA A 112 -12.60 17.68 3.24
N PHE A 113 -11.29 17.45 3.14
CA PHE A 113 -10.66 16.74 2.03
C PHE A 113 -11.07 15.25 2.00
N LEU A 114 -10.96 14.53 3.12
CA LEU A 114 -11.30 13.09 3.20
C LEU A 114 -12.79 12.81 2.93
N LEU A 115 -13.66 13.78 3.25
CA LEU A 115 -15.10 13.78 2.97
C LEU A 115 -15.45 14.34 1.57
N LYS A 116 -14.46 14.72 0.75
CA LYS A 116 -14.64 15.32 -0.59
C LYS A 116 -15.50 16.59 -0.60
N LYS A 117 -15.46 17.37 0.48
CA LYS A 117 -16.16 18.67 0.63
C LYS A 117 -15.34 19.86 0.11
N ILE A 118 -14.05 19.65 -0.12
CA ILE A 118 -13.13 20.62 -0.72
C ILE A 118 -12.31 19.91 -1.80
N SER A 119 -12.01 20.60 -2.89
CA SER A 119 -11.05 20.16 -3.89
C SER A 119 -9.74 20.88 -3.63
N LEU A 120 -8.63 20.16 -3.50
CA LEU A 120 -7.31 20.79 -3.29
C LEU A 120 -6.31 20.26 -4.31
N PRO A 121 -5.39 21.10 -4.81
CA PRO A 121 -4.32 20.63 -5.65
C PRO A 121 -3.37 19.73 -4.86
N LYS A 122 -2.70 18.82 -5.56
CA LYS A 122 -1.77 17.85 -4.96
C LYS A 122 -0.70 18.50 -4.09
N SER A 123 -0.16 19.65 -4.52
CA SER A 123 0.84 20.40 -3.75
C SER A 123 0.33 20.81 -2.37
N ALA A 124 -0.90 21.31 -2.27
CA ALA A 124 -1.48 21.74 -1.00
C ALA A 124 -1.72 20.56 -0.04
N VAL A 125 -2.17 19.41 -0.57
CA VAL A 125 -2.36 18.18 0.22
C VAL A 125 -1.02 17.61 0.71
N VAL A 126 0.03 17.67 -0.11
CA VAL A 126 1.39 17.30 0.30
C VAL A 126 1.88 18.23 1.42
N CYS A 127 1.70 19.55 1.27
CA CYS A 127 2.08 20.51 2.31
C CYS A 127 1.32 20.28 3.62
N LEU A 128 0.02 19.97 3.57
CA LEU A 128 -0.79 19.60 4.73
C LEU A 128 -0.15 18.44 5.50
N TRP A 129 0.16 17.34 4.81
CA TRP A 129 0.70 16.13 5.46
C TRP A 129 2.16 16.24 5.88
N LEU A 130 2.96 17.10 5.25
CA LEU A 130 4.33 17.39 5.70
C LEU A 130 4.37 18.20 7.00
N ARG A 131 3.37 19.06 7.20
CA ARG A 131 3.31 20.00 8.32
C ARG A 131 2.52 19.46 9.51
N HIS A 132 1.57 18.55 9.26
CA HIS A 132 0.68 18.03 10.28
C HIS A 132 0.57 16.50 10.24
N LEU A 133 1.36 15.85 11.09
CA LEU A 133 1.40 14.38 11.21
C LEU A 133 0.02 13.76 11.51
N PRO A 134 -0.80 14.27 12.45
CA PRO A 134 -2.12 13.68 12.72
C PRO A 134 -3.03 13.63 11.49
N SER A 135 -2.93 14.62 10.59
CA SER A 135 -3.69 14.61 9.34
C SER A 135 -3.26 13.49 8.39
N LEU A 136 -1.95 13.24 8.30
CA LEU A 136 -1.40 12.14 7.50
C LEU A 136 -1.81 10.78 8.07
N GLU A 137 -1.72 10.62 9.38
CA GLU A 137 -2.14 9.40 10.07
C GLU A 137 -3.62 9.11 9.80
N LYS A 138 -4.47 10.13 9.98
CA LYS A 138 -5.91 10.00 9.75
C LYS A 138 -6.25 9.71 8.30
N ALA A 139 -5.55 10.32 7.34
CA ALA A 139 -5.72 10.00 5.92
C ALA A 139 -5.35 8.53 5.61
N THR A 140 -4.28 8.04 6.24
CA THR A 140 -3.81 6.66 6.11
C THR A 140 -4.81 5.67 6.71
N LEU A 141 -5.33 5.96 7.91
CA LEU A 141 -6.37 5.15 8.55
C LEU A 141 -7.68 5.14 7.75
N HIS A 142 -8.11 6.30 7.23
CA HIS A 142 -9.30 6.39 6.37
C HIS A 142 -9.16 5.54 5.10
N LEU A 143 -7.95 5.47 4.53
CA LEU A 143 -7.66 4.57 3.42
C LEU A 143 -7.77 3.11 3.87
N PHE A 144 -7.22 2.73 5.02
CA PHE A 144 -7.37 1.37 5.55
C PHE A 144 -8.82 1.00 5.78
N GLU A 145 -9.61 1.87 6.42
CA GLU A 145 -11.04 1.65 6.62
C GLU A 145 -11.74 1.41 5.27
N LYS A 146 -11.52 2.29 4.28
CA LYS A 146 -12.10 2.12 2.95
C LYS A 146 -11.71 0.80 2.28
N LEU A 147 -10.52 0.27 2.56
CA LEU A 147 -10.03 -0.96 1.94
C LEU A 147 -10.46 -2.22 2.68
N ILE A 148 -10.58 -2.14 4.00
CA ILE A 148 -11.10 -3.22 4.84
C ILE A 148 -12.61 -3.40 4.58
N PHE A 149 -13.35 -2.29 4.47
CA PHE A 149 -14.80 -2.29 4.28
C PHE A 149 -15.23 -2.32 2.79
N SER A 150 -14.32 -2.04 1.86
CA SER A 150 -14.52 -2.36 0.45
C SER A 150 -14.61 -3.88 0.32
N GLU A 151 -15.73 -4.39 -0.23
CA GLU A 151 -15.84 -5.80 -0.65
C GLU A 151 -14.54 -6.23 -1.31
N ARG A 152 -13.89 -7.24 -0.72
CA ARG A 152 -12.45 -7.58 -0.80
C ARG A 152 -11.89 -7.94 -2.20
N ASN A 153 -12.61 -7.66 -3.31
CA ASN A 153 -12.43 -8.39 -4.57
C ASN A 153 -12.51 -7.58 -5.87
N SER A 154 -12.28 -6.28 -5.85
CA SER A 154 -12.03 -5.58 -7.12
C SER A 154 -10.80 -4.70 -7.05
N LEU A 155 -9.70 -5.20 -7.60
CA LEU A 155 -8.45 -4.48 -7.78
C LEU A 155 -8.68 -3.11 -8.47
N ARG A 156 -9.66 -3.02 -9.38
CA ARG A 156 -10.11 -1.76 -10.01
C ARG A 156 -10.71 -0.75 -9.03
N ARG A 157 -11.44 -1.19 -8.00
CA ARG A 157 -12.04 -0.32 -6.98
C ARG A 157 -11.01 0.11 -5.95
N THR A 158 -10.13 -0.81 -5.57
CA THR A 158 -8.91 -0.51 -4.79
C THR A 158 -8.03 0.52 -5.48
N GLU A 159 -7.75 0.34 -6.78
CA GLU A 159 -6.98 1.30 -7.57
C GLU A 159 -7.67 2.67 -7.64
N ARG A 160 -9.01 2.71 -7.71
CA ARG A 160 -9.76 3.97 -7.65
C ARG A 160 -9.61 4.66 -6.29
N PHE A 161 -9.82 3.95 -5.18
CA PHE A 161 -9.64 4.51 -3.84
C PHE A 161 -8.21 5.03 -3.63
N MET A 162 -7.22 4.34 -4.20
CA MET A 162 -5.83 4.76 -4.18
C MET A 162 -5.53 6.01 -5.00
N LYS A 163 -6.15 6.14 -6.19
CA LYS A 163 -6.01 7.35 -6.99
C LYS A 163 -6.70 8.54 -6.32
N GLU A 164 -7.85 8.32 -5.71
CA GLU A 164 -8.63 9.34 -5.01
C GLU A 164 -7.99 9.78 -3.69
N SER A 165 -7.24 8.92 -3.00
CA SER A 165 -6.65 9.25 -1.70
C SER A 165 -5.46 10.20 -1.79
N LEU A 166 -4.83 10.37 -2.95
CA LEU A 166 -3.57 11.12 -3.17
C LEU A 166 -2.35 10.63 -2.36
N LEU A 167 -2.52 9.76 -1.36
CA LEU A 167 -1.45 9.18 -0.53
C LEU A 167 -0.32 8.56 -1.37
N PRO A 168 -0.58 7.79 -2.44
CA PRO A 168 0.50 7.24 -3.25
C PRO A 168 1.37 8.30 -3.92
N GLN A 169 0.77 9.43 -4.29
CA GLN A 169 1.50 10.51 -4.95
C GLN A 169 2.24 11.37 -3.92
N ALA A 170 1.66 11.58 -2.74
CA ALA A 170 2.34 12.29 -1.66
C ALA A 170 3.48 11.49 -1.04
N ALA A 171 3.37 10.16 -0.99
CA ALA A 171 4.42 9.24 -0.59
C ALA A 171 5.62 9.22 -1.57
N CYS A 172 5.59 10.00 -2.66
CA CYS A 172 6.82 10.32 -3.40
C CYS A 172 7.77 11.22 -2.58
N HIS A 173 7.26 11.90 -1.55
CA HIS A 173 8.08 12.64 -0.60
C HIS A 173 8.62 11.70 0.51
N PRO A 174 9.95 11.66 0.75
CA PRO A 174 10.56 10.69 1.68
C PRO A 174 9.99 10.73 3.10
N ALA A 175 9.70 11.91 3.64
CA ALA A 175 9.13 12.06 4.98
C ALA A 175 7.73 11.43 5.11
N ILE A 176 6.85 11.67 4.13
CA ILE A 176 5.50 11.10 4.09
C ILE A 176 5.60 9.59 3.91
N PHE A 177 6.45 9.12 3.01
CA PHE A 177 6.65 7.69 2.77
C PHE A 177 7.01 6.95 4.04
N ARG A 178 7.97 7.44 4.83
CA ARG A 178 8.42 6.77 6.06
C ARG A 178 7.27 6.58 7.05
N ILE A 179 6.47 7.61 7.27
CA ILE A 179 5.33 7.56 8.19
C ILE A 179 4.28 6.58 7.67
N VAL A 180 3.91 6.69 6.39
CA VAL A 180 2.94 5.78 5.77
C VAL A 180 3.44 4.33 5.84
N ASP A 181 4.68 4.08 5.45
CA ASP A 181 5.31 2.75 5.49
C ASP A 181 5.30 2.17 6.91
N GLU A 182 5.61 2.97 7.93
CA GLU A 182 5.59 2.54 9.32
C GLU A 182 4.17 2.17 9.80
N MET A 183 3.17 2.98 9.48
CA MET A 183 1.76 2.68 9.79
C MET A 183 1.26 1.42 9.07
N PHE A 184 1.68 1.23 7.82
CA PHE A 184 1.37 0.04 7.03
C PHE A 184 2.08 -1.22 7.54
N ARG A 185 3.30 -1.09 8.09
CA ARG A 185 3.99 -2.21 8.76
C ARG A 185 3.29 -2.63 10.06
N GLY A 186 2.60 -1.70 10.73
CA GLY A 186 1.77 -1.95 11.91
C GLY A 186 0.40 -2.55 11.58
N ALA A 187 -0.22 -2.12 10.47
CA ALA A 187 -1.51 -2.63 10.00
C ALA A 187 -1.31 -3.90 9.15
N SER A 188 -1.39 -5.07 9.80
CA SER A 188 -1.42 -6.43 9.22
C SER A 188 -1.19 -6.58 7.70
N LEU A 189 -0.17 -7.39 7.37
CA LEU A 189 0.29 -7.79 6.03
C LEU A 189 -0.78 -7.93 4.92
N CYS A 190 -2.03 -8.31 5.25
CA CYS A 190 -3.14 -8.48 4.31
C CYS A 190 -3.55 -7.21 3.52
N ILE A 191 -3.54 -6.01 4.11
CA ILE A 191 -3.97 -4.77 3.41
C ILE A 191 -2.85 -4.27 2.48
N PHE A 192 -1.60 -4.51 2.88
CA PHE A 192 -0.41 -4.19 2.11
C PHE A 192 -0.37 -4.91 0.76
N PHE A 193 -0.80 -6.19 0.71
CA PHE A 193 -0.85 -6.98 -0.53
C PHE A 193 -1.76 -6.40 -1.62
N THR A 194 -2.81 -5.65 -1.26
CA THR A 194 -3.79 -5.11 -2.23
C THR A 194 -3.39 -3.74 -2.78
N LEU A 195 -2.60 -2.97 -2.03
CA LEU A 195 -2.35 -1.55 -2.33
C LEU A 195 -1.07 -1.29 -3.13
N LEU A 196 -0.18 -2.26 -3.12
CA LEU A 196 1.19 -2.03 -3.50
C LEU A 196 1.50 -1.94 -5.01
N PRO A 197 0.80 -2.65 -5.93
CA PRO A 197 1.10 -2.50 -7.35
C PRO A 197 0.88 -1.07 -7.86
N VAL A 198 0.09 -0.26 -7.15
CA VAL A 198 -0.21 1.15 -7.49
C VAL A 198 0.86 2.11 -6.97
N LEU A 199 1.49 1.80 -5.84
CA LEU A 199 2.52 2.64 -5.19
C LEU A 199 3.89 2.55 -5.89
N LEU A 200 4.15 1.45 -6.60
CA LEU A 200 5.47 1.06 -7.10
C LEU A 200 5.91 1.69 -8.44
N LYS A 201 5.31 2.80 -8.88
CA LYS A 201 5.68 3.46 -10.14
C LYS A 201 6.94 4.35 -10.08
N PHE A 202 7.64 4.42 -8.95
CA PHE A 202 8.77 5.35 -8.76
C PHE A 202 10.04 4.66 -8.24
N ALA A 203 11.18 5.33 -8.44
CA ALA A 203 12.53 4.80 -8.28
C ALA A 203 12.78 4.18 -6.89
N LEU A 204 12.83 2.85 -6.86
CA LEU A 204 13.29 1.95 -5.78
C LEU A 204 14.28 2.53 -4.77
N LYS A 205 15.29 3.26 -5.24
CA LYS A 205 16.38 3.81 -4.43
C LYS A 205 15.92 4.86 -3.40
N THR A 206 14.82 5.57 -3.68
CA THR A 206 14.24 6.55 -2.75
C THR A 206 13.45 5.89 -1.62
N TYR A 207 12.97 4.67 -1.85
CA TYR A 207 12.06 3.95 -0.97
C TYR A 207 12.76 2.98 0.00
N PHE A 208 13.96 2.50 -0.35
CA PHE A 208 14.72 1.53 0.46
C PHE A 208 16.14 2.03 0.74
N PRO A 209 16.31 3.11 1.55
CA PRO A 209 17.63 3.70 1.80
C PRO A 209 18.57 2.76 2.58
N TYR A 210 18.01 1.78 3.30
CA TYR A 210 18.77 0.83 4.10
C TYR A 210 19.04 -0.50 3.37
N ALA A 211 18.49 -0.69 2.17
CA ALA A 211 18.75 -1.90 1.41
C ALA A 211 20.15 -1.87 0.79
N PRO A 212 20.91 -2.98 0.85
CA PRO A 212 22.22 -3.07 0.23
C PRO A 212 22.11 -2.74 -1.28
N PRO A 213 22.94 -1.82 -1.82
CA PRO A 213 22.89 -1.48 -3.24
C PRO A 213 23.07 -2.69 -4.17
N SER A 214 23.86 -3.68 -3.74
CA SER A 214 24.04 -4.96 -4.44
C SER A 214 22.75 -5.79 -4.55
N LEU A 215 21.94 -5.80 -3.49
CA LEU A 215 20.65 -6.48 -3.45
C LEU A 215 19.65 -5.78 -4.39
N VAL A 216 19.55 -4.44 -4.32
CA VAL A 216 18.68 -3.64 -5.18
C VAL A 216 19.03 -3.85 -6.66
N MET A 217 20.32 -3.80 -7.00
CA MET A 217 20.77 -4.04 -8.39
C MET A 217 20.48 -5.45 -8.88
N SER A 218 20.56 -6.46 -8.01
CA SER A 218 20.24 -7.85 -8.37
C SER A 218 18.74 -8.05 -8.57
N LEU A 219 17.91 -7.41 -7.76
CA LEU A 219 16.44 -7.53 -7.83
C LEU A 219 15.82 -6.71 -8.96
N LEU A 220 16.51 -5.68 -9.44
CA LEU A 220 16.14 -4.90 -10.62
C LEU A 220 16.24 -5.71 -11.93
N GLN A 221 17.06 -6.76 -11.95
CA GLN A 221 17.15 -7.65 -13.12
C GLN A 221 15.87 -8.50 -13.22
N HIS A 222 15.37 -8.69 -14.44
CA HIS A 222 14.27 -9.61 -14.67
C HIS A 222 14.80 -11.04 -14.80
N PRO A 223 14.27 -12.02 -14.04
CA PRO A 223 14.65 -13.43 -14.11
C PRO A 223 14.57 -14.01 -15.52
N LYS A 224 13.65 -13.49 -16.35
CA LYS A 224 13.43 -13.94 -17.73
C LYS A 224 14.57 -13.61 -18.68
N ASP A 225 15.26 -12.51 -18.42
CA ASP A 225 16.40 -12.11 -19.24
C ASP A 225 17.59 -13.06 -19.01
N ILE A 226 17.49 -13.91 -17.99
CA ILE A 226 18.48 -14.92 -17.62
C ILE A 226 17.98 -16.30 -18.09
N PRO A 227 18.77 -17.03 -18.88
CA PRO A 227 18.44 -18.40 -19.28
C PRO A 227 18.13 -19.28 -18.07
N GLN A 228 17.08 -20.10 -18.15
CA GLN A 228 16.57 -20.91 -17.02
C GLN A 228 17.67 -21.74 -16.32
N GLY A 229 18.62 -22.31 -17.08
CA GLY A 229 19.75 -23.07 -16.52
C GLY A 229 20.76 -22.26 -15.70
N LEU A 230 20.77 -20.92 -15.85
CA LEU A 230 21.70 -20.01 -15.18
C LEU A 230 21.06 -19.22 -14.04
N GLN A 231 19.72 -19.22 -13.92
CA GLN A 231 19.00 -18.48 -12.89
C GLN A 231 19.30 -18.96 -11.45
N HIS A 232 19.83 -20.16 -11.27
CA HIS A 232 20.23 -20.68 -9.95
C HIS A 232 21.32 -19.83 -9.27
N GLN A 233 22.28 -19.28 -10.04
CA GLN A 233 23.37 -18.47 -9.48
C GLN A 233 22.88 -17.12 -8.91
N PRO A 234 22.10 -16.31 -9.65
CA PRO A 234 21.48 -15.10 -9.12
C PRO A 234 20.62 -15.37 -7.88
N LEU A 235 19.79 -16.42 -7.90
CA LEU A 235 18.92 -16.74 -6.78
C LEU A 235 19.69 -17.14 -5.52
N ARG A 236 20.77 -17.91 -5.67
CA ARG A 236 21.67 -18.23 -4.56
C ARG A 236 22.29 -16.96 -3.98
N ARG A 237 22.80 -16.08 -4.84
CA ARG A 237 23.39 -14.80 -4.42
C ARG A 237 22.38 -13.90 -3.70
N ILE A 238 21.15 -13.82 -4.21
CA ILE A 238 20.06 -13.08 -3.57
C ILE A 238 19.75 -13.67 -2.19
N SER A 239 19.69 -15.00 -2.07
CA SER A 239 19.48 -15.68 -0.79
C SER A 239 20.58 -15.38 0.22
N GLU A 240 21.85 -15.37 -0.19
CA GLU A 240 22.99 -15.08 0.68
C GLU A 240 22.91 -13.63 1.20
N MET A 241 22.72 -12.65 0.30
CA MET A 241 22.57 -11.23 0.68
C MET A 241 21.36 -10.99 1.59
N LEU A 242 20.24 -11.66 1.34
CA LEU A 242 19.04 -11.53 2.19
C LEU A 242 19.26 -12.16 3.56
N ARG A 243 19.92 -13.33 3.63
CA ARG A 243 20.21 -14.03 4.88
C ARG A 243 21.14 -13.21 5.76
N GLU A 244 22.22 -12.67 5.20
CA GLU A 244 23.11 -11.71 5.88
C GLU A 244 22.31 -10.51 6.41
N SER A 245 21.40 -9.95 5.58
CA SER A 245 20.62 -8.78 6.00
C SER A 245 19.58 -9.08 7.08
N VAL A 246 19.07 -10.31 7.19
CA VAL A 246 17.91 -10.67 8.03
C VAL A 246 18.34 -11.41 9.30
N GLU A 247 19.34 -12.29 9.20
CA GLU A 247 19.75 -13.19 10.28
C GLU A 247 20.95 -12.64 11.07
N ASP A 248 21.82 -11.83 10.47
CA ASP A 248 23.01 -11.26 11.15
C ASP A 248 22.74 -9.91 11.83
N GLN A 249 21.47 -9.51 11.98
CA GLN A 249 21.14 -8.24 12.64
C GLN A 249 21.43 -8.31 14.14
N THR A 250 22.54 -7.70 14.57
CA THR A 250 22.72 -7.23 15.95
C THR A 250 21.61 -6.22 16.24
N HIS A 251 20.80 -6.50 17.28
CA HIS A 251 19.69 -5.68 17.79
C HIS A 251 20.00 -4.17 17.69
N GLY A 252 19.48 -3.46 16.68
CA GLY A 252 19.69 -2.01 16.51
C GLY A 252 19.78 -1.45 15.08
N SER A 253 19.84 -2.30 14.04
CA SER A 253 19.80 -1.85 12.64
C SER A 253 18.41 -1.31 12.24
N CYS A 254 18.34 -0.09 11.71
CA CYS A 254 17.08 0.52 11.22
C CYS A 254 16.49 -0.18 9.97
N GLY A 255 17.28 -0.96 9.23
CA GLY A 255 16.81 -1.72 8.07
C GLY A 255 16.28 -3.08 8.52
N GLY A 256 14.97 -3.21 8.74
CA GLY A 256 14.36 -4.46 9.22
C GLY A 256 14.14 -5.52 8.13
N PRO A 257 13.87 -6.78 8.52
CA PRO A 257 13.65 -7.91 7.60
C PRO A 257 12.51 -7.70 6.60
N PHE A 258 11.62 -6.76 6.88
CA PHE A 258 10.53 -6.37 5.99
C PHE A 258 11.00 -5.67 4.71
N GLU A 259 12.03 -4.82 4.76
CA GLU A 259 12.52 -4.12 3.54
C GLU A 259 13.14 -5.12 2.56
N SER A 260 13.98 -6.01 3.09
CA SER A 260 14.56 -7.12 2.35
C SER A 260 13.49 -8.04 1.77
N TRP A 261 12.45 -8.37 2.55
CA TRP A 261 11.30 -9.15 2.08
C TRP A 261 10.53 -8.45 0.96
N PHE A 262 10.24 -7.17 1.16
CA PHE A 262 9.50 -6.35 0.22
C PHE A 262 10.19 -6.32 -1.14
N LEU A 263 11.49 -6.00 -1.12
CA LEU A 263 12.31 -5.94 -2.31
C LEU A 263 12.27 -7.26 -3.07
N PHE A 264 12.37 -8.38 -2.36
CA PHE A 264 12.38 -9.70 -2.97
C PHE A 264 11.03 -10.13 -3.55
N VAL A 265 9.92 -9.89 -2.83
CA VAL A 265 8.58 -10.34 -3.25
C VAL A 265 8.03 -9.50 -4.39
N HIS A 266 8.33 -8.21 -4.41
CA HIS A 266 7.67 -7.26 -5.32
C HIS A 266 8.47 -6.88 -6.56
N PHE A 267 9.79 -7.10 -6.59
CA PHE A 267 10.62 -6.73 -7.73
C PHE A 267 11.16 -7.91 -8.49
N GLY A 268 11.35 -7.70 -9.79
CA GLY A 268 11.90 -8.67 -10.73
C GLY A 268 10.99 -9.87 -11.01
N GLY A 269 10.09 -10.28 -10.13
CA GLY A 269 9.37 -11.55 -10.24
C GLY A 269 10.18 -12.74 -9.69
N TRP A 270 11.14 -12.47 -8.81
CA TRP A 270 12.05 -13.47 -8.26
C TRP A 270 11.35 -14.51 -7.38
N ALA A 271 10.35 -14.11 -6.58
CA ALA A 271 9.57 -15.04 -5.76
C ALA A 271 8.87 -16.13 -6.61
N ASP A 272 8.33 -15.75 -7.78
CA ASP A 272 7.69 -16.70 -8.69
C ASP A 272 8.72 -17.59 -9.37
N ALA A 273 9.86 -17.03 -9.79
CA ALA A 273 10.97 -17.81 -10.34
C ALA A 273 11.50 -18.86 -9.35
N VAL A 274 11.53 -18.55 -8.05
CA VAL A 274 11.87 -19.52 -7.00
C VAL A 274 10.84 -20.65 -6.94
N ALA A 275 9.55 -20.32 -6.90
CA ALA A 275 8.49 -21.33 -6.85
C ALA A 275 8.49 -22.23 -8.10
N GLU A 276 8.69 -21.63 -9.28
CA GLU A 276 8.76 -22.34 -10.57
C GLU A 276 9.96 -23.29 -10.59
N GLN A 277 11.15 -22.82 -10.24
CA GLN A 277 12.34 -23.67 -10.20
C GLN A 277 12.21 -24.80 -9.16
N LEU A 278 11.60 -24.53 -8.00
CA LEU A 278 11.40 -25.56 -6.98
C LEU A 278 10.42 -26.64 -7.45
N LEU A 279 9.38 -26.30 -8.20
CA LEU A 279 8.41 -27.27 -8.70
C LEU A 279 8.91 -28.02 -9.94
N MET A 280 9.57 -27.31 -10.87
CA MET A 280 9.93 -27.84 -12.19
C MET A 280 11.34 -28.46 -12.25
N SER A 281 12.23 -28.16 -11.30
CA SER A 281 13.57 -28.77 -11.29
C SER A 281 13.52 -30.25 -10.92
N GLY A 282 14.18 -31.08 -11.74
CA GLY A 282 14.33 -32.52 -11.49
C GLY A 282 15.34 -32.87 -10.39
N ALA A 283 16.21 -31.93 -10.01
CA ALA A 283 17.26 -32.09 -9.00
C ALA A 283 16.75 -31.75 -7.59
N GLU A 284 17.44 -32.21 -6.55
CA GLU A 284 17.11 -31.89 -5.14
C GLU A 284 16.98 -30.37 -4.92
N PRO A 285 15.96 -29.88 -4.20
CA PRO A 285 15.74 -28.44 -4.08
C PRO A 285 16.91 -27.80 -3.31
N PRO A 286 17.61 -26.81 -3.89
CA PRO A 286 18.69 -26.12 -3.18
C PRO A 286 18.17 -25.45 -1.91
N GLU A 287 18.96 -25.52 -0.84
CA GLU A 287 18.61 -24.93 0.45
C GLU A 287 18.32 -23.42 0.34
N ALA A 288 19.09 -22.71 -0.49
CA ALA A 288 18.89 -21.29 -0.78
C ALA A 288 17.48 -20.98 -1.32
N LEU A 289 16.95 -21.82 -2.22
CA LEU A 289 15.61 -21.61 -2.78
C LEU A 289 14.51 -21.91 -1.77
N LEU A 290 14.69 -22.97 -0.95
CA LEU A 290 13.78 -23.28 0.15
C LEU A 290 13.74 -22.14 1.18
N TRP A 291 14.90 -21.55 1.47
CA TRP A 291 15.02 -20.41 2.37
C TRP A 291 14.27 -19.19 1.81
N LEU A 292 14.49 -18.84 0.53
CA LEU A 292 13.79 -17.75 -0.14
C LEU A 292 12.28 -17.94 -0.13
N LEU A 293 11.81 -19.16 -0.44
CA LEU A 293 10.39 -19.46 -0.41
C LEU A 293 9.84 -19.32 1.01
N ALA A 294 10.47 -19.90 2.02
CA ALA A 294 10.04 -19.73 3.42
C ALA A 294 10.03 -18.25 3.84
N PHE A 295 11.02 -17.47 3.40
CA PHE A 295 11.12 -16.04 3.65
C PHE A 295 9.95 -15.25 3.04
N THR A 296 9.45 -15.61 1.86
CA THR A 296 8.28 -14.93 1.25
C THR A 296 7.01 -15.02 2.09
N TYR A 297 6.81 -16.11 2.83
CA TYR A 297 5.61 -16.33 3.64
C TYR A 297 5.80 -15.96 5.11
N SER A 298 7.06 -16.01 5.58
CA SER A 298 7.44 -15.78 6.97
C SER A 298 8.70 -14.89 7.07
N PRO A 299 8.61 -13.58 6.76
CA PRO A 299 9.77 -12.69 6.77
C PRO A 299 10.32 -12.42 8.18
N ARG A 300 9.45 -12.47 9.20
CA ARG A 300 9.81 -12.18 10.60
C ARG A 300 10.30 -13.40 11.38
N ASP A 301 10.20 -14.60 10.80
CA ASP A 301 10.63 -15.82 11.49
C ASP A 301 12.15 -15.81 11.70
N GLY A 302 12.61 -16.26 12.87
CA GLY A 302 14.03 -16.51 13.10
C GLY A 302 14.53 -17.75 12.33
N SER A 303 15.83 -18.02 12.42
CA SER A 303 16.46 -19.18 11.78
C SER A 303 15.81 -20.52 12.17
N GLN A 304 15.45 -20.69 13.45
CA GLN A 304 14.86 -21.93 13.97
C GLN A 304 13.44 -22.23 13.45
N PRO A 305 12.42 -21.32 13.54
CA PRO A 305 11.12 -21.54 12.91
C PRO A 305 11.20 -21.68 11.39
N ARG A 306 12.11 -20.94 10.74
CA ARG A 306 12.32 -21.02 9.28
C ARG A 306 12.84 -22.38 8.85
N ALA A 307 13.81 -22.94 9.57
CA ALA A 307 14.35 -24.29 9.28
C ALA A 307 13.26 -25.37 9.37
N LYS A 308 12.33 -25.28 10.34
CA LYS A 308 11.19 -26.20 10.45
C LYS A 308 10.26 -26.08 9.23
N THR A 309 9.94 -24.86 8.82
CA THR A 309 9.13 -24.61 7.61
C THR A 309 9.82 -25.17 6.36
N MET A 310 11.12 -24.94 6.20
CA MET A 310 11.89 -25.46 5.06
C MET A 310 11.88 -27.00 5.00
N ALA A 311 12.00 -27.69 6.14
CA ALA A 311 11.95 -29.14 6.19
C ALA A 311 10.57 -29.69 5.76
N GLU A 312 9.49 -29.08 6.24
CA GLU A 312 8.11 -29.45 5.85
C GLU A 312 7.90 -29.21 4.34
N VAL A 313 8.31 -28.05 3.84
CA VAL A 313 8.19 -27.70 2.42
C VAL A 313 9.01 -28.62 1.53
N LYS A 314 10.23 -28.96 1.94
CA LYS A 314 11.08 -29.93 1.23
C LYS A 314 10.39 -31.29 1.11
N ALA A 315 9.75 -31.76 2.19
CA ALA A 315 8.99 -33.00 2.16
C ALA A 315 7.82 -32.92 1.16
N VAL A 316 7.01 -31.86 1.21
CA VAL A 316 5.88 -31.66 0.28
C VAL A 316 6.36 -31.60 -1.18
N LEU A 317 7.40 -30.81 -1.47
CA LEU A 317 7.98 -30.73 -2.81
C LEU A 317 8.48 -32.09 -3.32
N GLY A 318 9.10 -32.89 -2.44
CA GLY A 318 9.50 -34.26 -2.77
C GLY A 318 8.32 -35.18 -3.12
N HIS A 319 7.16 -34.99 -2.50
CA HIS A 319 5.92 -35.70 -2.87
C HIS A 319 5.37 -35.19 -4.20
N LEU A 320 5.25 -33.88 -4.38
CA LEU A 320 4.73 -33.28 -5.62
C LEU A 320 5.57 -33.67 -6.85
N ARG A 321 6.90 -33.71 -6.72
CA ARG A 321 7.79 -34.14 -7.80
C ARG A 321 7.67 -35.62 -8.15
N ARG A 322 7.39 -36.48 -7.16
CA ARG A 322 7.06 -37.89 -7.43
C ARG A 322 5.74 -38.01 -8.17
N LEU A 323 4.74 -37.21 -7.79
CA LEU A 323 3.45 -37.15 -8.46
C LEU A 323 3.54 -36.62 -9.90
N LEU A 324 4.42 -35.65 -10.18
CA LEU A 324 4.73 -35.19 -11.53
C LEU A 324 5.27 -36.30 -12.45
N ARG A 325 5.91 -37.32 -11.89
CA ARG A 325 6.44 -38.48 -12.64
C ARG A 325 5.45 -39.65 -12.70
N SER A 326 4.32 -39.57 -11.99
CA SER A 326 3.30 -40.62 -11.96
C SER A 326 2.39 -40.51 -13.20
N PRO A 327 2.06 -41.63 -13.86
CA PRO A 327 1.14 -41.63 -15.01
C PRO A 327 -0.32 -41.35 -14.61
N THR A 328 -0.66 -41.57 -13.34
CA THR A 328 -2.00 -41.32 -12.79
C THR A 328 -1.89 -40.37 -11.60
N LEU A 329 -2.54 -39.21 -11.70
CA LEU A 329 -2.58 -38.19 -10.66
C LEU A 329 -4.03 -38.04 -10.18
N SER A 330 -4.26 -38.14 -8.86
CA SER A 330 -5.57 -37.92 -8.26
C SER A 330 -5.56 -36.77 -7.24
N ALA A 331 -6.73 -36.18 -6.98
CA ALA A 331 -6.88 -35.15 -5.96
C ALA A 331 -6.53 -35.68 -4.54
N ARG A 332 -6.80 -36.97 -4.28
CA ARG A 332 -6.48 -37.62 -3.00
C ARG A 332 -4.97 -37.70 -2.76
N ASP A 333 -4.19 -37.95 -3.81
CA ASP A 333 -2.73 -38.01 -3.71
C ASP A 333 -2.14 -36.64 -3.35
N LEU A 334 -2.71 -35.56 -3.90
CA LEU A 334 -2.32 -34.19 -3.57
C LEU A 334 -2.74 -33.78 -2.15
N GLN A 335 -3.92 -34.22 -1.70
CA GLN A 335 -4.35 -34.01 -0.32
C GLN A 335 -3.44 -34.76 0.66
N ALA A 336 -3.04 -35.99 0.34
CA ALA A 336 -2.08 -36.75 1.15
C ALA A 336 -0.70 -36.07 1.18
N ALA A 337 -0.26 -35.47 0.07
CA ALA A 337 0.97 -34.69 0.01
C ALA A 337 0.89 -33.38 0.83
N ALA A 338 -0.29 -32.77 0.93
CA ALA A 338 -0.56 -31.61 1.78
C ALA A 338 -0.78 -31.98 3.27
N GLY A 339 -1.08 -33.27 3.49
CA GLY A 339 -1.72 -33.86 4.67
C GLY A 339 -0.89 -33.90 5.94
N GLU A 340 -1.62 -34.08 7.04
CA GLU A 340 -1.30 -33.68 8.40
C GLU A 340 -0.06 -34.33 9.03
N ARG A 341 0.55 -33.56 9.93
CA ARG A 341 1.70 -33.97 10.75
C ARG A 341 1.31 -35.24 11.53
N PRO A 342 2.13 -36.30 11.55
CA PRO A 342 1.98 -37.36 12.53
C PRO A 342 2.05 -36.75 13.94
N GLY A 343 0.96 -36.84 14.71
CA GLY A 343 0.95 -36.42 16.12
C GLY A 343 0.15 -35.16 16.50
N GLY A 344 -0.79 -34.69 15.68
CA GLY A 344 -1.83 -33.73 16.12
C GLY A 344 -1.35 -32.30 16.46
N ALA A 345 -0.10 -31.95 16.16
CA ALA A 345 0.42 -30.60 16.37
C ALA A 345 -0.06 -29.65 15.27
N THR A 346 -0.77 -28.58 15.65
CA THR A 346 -1.27 -27.54 14.74
C THR A 346 -0.12 -26.90 13.96
N ARG A 347 -0.19 -26.97 12.62
CA ARG A 347 0.80 -26.35 11.72
C ARG A 347 0.73 -24.82 11.84
N PRO A 348 1.88 -24.10 11.84
CA PRO A 348 1.86 -22.64 11.77
C PRO A 348 1.07 -22.15 10.54
N LEU A 349 0.24 -21.11 10.72
CA LEU A 349 -0.63 -20.58 9.66
C LEU A 349 0.13 -20.24 8.37
N ALA A 350 1.31 -19.62 8.49
CA ALA A 350 2.16 -19.24 7.36
C ALA A 350 2.67 -20.47 6.57
N CYS A 351 3.05 -21.56 7.25
CA CYS A 351 3.46 -22.80 6.61
C CYS A 351 2.28 -23.46 5.89
N GLY A 352 1.09 -23.47 6.50
CA GLY A 352 -0.13 -23.96 5.85
C GLY A 352 -0.49 -23.19 4.58
N ARG A 353 -0.38 -21.86 4.63
CA ARG A 353 -0.57 -20.97 3.47
C ARG A 353 0.44 -21.22 2.36
N LEU A 354 1.73 -21.35 2.70
CA LEU A 354 2.79 -21.67 1.75
C LEU A 354 2.51 -22.99 1.03
N ILE A 355 2.15 -24.06 1.77
CA ILE A 355 1.85 -25.38 1.18
C ILE A 355 0.65 -25.28 0.23
N ARG A 356 -0.41 -24.57 0.61
CA ARG A 356 -1.58 -24.37 -0.26
C ARG A 356 -1.22 -23.62 -1.53
N HIS A 357 -0.42 -22.55 -1.44
CA HIS A 357 0.06 -21.83 -2.62
C HIS A 357 0.98 -22.70 -3.51
N LEU A 358 1.80 -23.58 -2.93
CA LEU A 358 2.58 -24.56 -3.71
C LEU A 358 1.69 -25.54 -4.48
N LEU A 359 0.60 -26.01 -3.88
CA LEU A 359 -0.38 -26.84 -4.56
C LEU A 359 -1.04 -26.08 -5.71
N LEU A 360 -1.43 -24.82 -5.49
CA LEU A 360 -2.02 -23.99 -6.55
C LEU A 360 -1.03 -23.76 -7.70
N ASN A 361 0.23 -23.44 -7.41
CA ASN A 361 1.28 -23.33 -8.43
C ASN A 361 1.47 -24.65 -9.20
N PHE A 362 1.47 -25.79 -8.49
CA PHE A 362 1.54 -27.10 -9.11
C PHE A 362 0.35 -27.34 -10.06
N LEU A 363 -0.88 -27.03 -9.62
CA LEU A 363 -2.09 -27.16 -10.43
C LEU A 363 -2.08 -26.26 -11.66
N LEU A 364 -1.42 -25.11 -11.61
CA LEU A 364 -1.33 -24.19 -12.74
C LEU A 364 -0.22 -24.56 -13.72
N TRP A 365 0.92 -25.08 -13.25
CA TRP A 365 2.09 -25.35 -14.09
C TRP A 365 2.20 -26.79 -14.60
N ALA A 366 1.71 -27.78 -13.86
CA ALA A 366 1.74 -29.17 -14.30
C ALA A 366 0.53 -29.49 -15.19
N PRO A 367 0.72 -29.98 -16.44
CA PRO A 367 -0.39 -30.36 -17.31
C PRO A 367 -1.32 -31.41 -16.68
N ALA A 368 -0.75 -32.38 -15.95
CA ALA A 368 -1.52 -33.37 -15.20
C ALA A 368 -2.34 -32.75 -14.05
N GLY A 369 -1.90 -31.61 -13.51
CA GLY A 369 -2.65 -30.87 -12.49
C GLY A 369 -3.91 -30.21 -13.05
N HIS A 370 -3.93 -29.85 -14.33
CA HIS A 370 -5.06 -29.12 -14.94
C HIS A 370 -6.35 -29.93 -14.88
N THR A 371 -6.27 -31.26 -15.03
CA THR A 371 -7.44 -32.14 -15.06
C THR A 371 -8.10 -32.32 -13.69
N ILE A 372 -7.36 -32.12 -12.61
CA ILE A 372 -7.84 -32.28 -11.23
C ILE A 372 -7.93 -30.97 -10.45
N ALA A 373 -7.58 -29.84 -11.08
CA ALA A 373 -7.49 -28.54 -10.41
C ALA A 373 -8.78 -28.13 -9.71
N TRP A 374 -9.93 -28.38 -10.35
CA TRP A 374 -11.24 -28.05 -9.77
C TRP A 374 -11.58 -28.87 -8.53
N GLU A 375 -11.31 -30.18 -8.56
CA GLU A 375 -11.57 -31.08 -7.43
C GLU A 375 -10.72 -30.67 -6.22
N VAL A 376 -9.43 -30.41 -6.46
CA VAL A 376 -8.49 -30.00 -5.40
C VAL A 376 -8.86 -28.63 -4.83
N ILE A 377 -9.19 -27.65 -5.68
CA ILE A 377 -9.60 -26.31 -5.22
C ILE A 377 -10.93 -26.37 -4.47
N SER A 378 -11.89 -27.18 -4.92
CA SER A 378 -13.16 -27.37 -4.22
C SER A 378 -12.95 -27.91 -2.81
N HIS A 379 -11.98 -28.80 -2.63
CA HIS A 379 -11.59 -29.30 -1.32
C HIS A 379 -10.75 -28.32 -0.49
N MET A 380 -9.93 -27.47 -1.12
CA MET A 380 -9.12 -26.48 -0.41
C MET A 380 -9.92 -25.24 0.01
N ALA A 381 -10.94 -24.86 -0.77
CA ALA A 381 -11.80 -23.70 -0.55
C ALA A 381 -13.12 -24.07 0.16
N GLN A 382 -13.02 -24.86 1.23
CA GLN A 382 -14.16 -25.26 2.05
C GLN A 382 -14.60 -24.17 3.04
N THR A 383 -13.66 -23.31 3.45
CA THR A 383 -13.94 -22.18 4.35
C THR A 383 -13.91 -20.87 3.57
N GLU A 384 -14.63 -19.87 4.07
CA GLU A 384 -14.64 -18.55 3.43
C GLU A 384 -13.21 -17.95 3.35
N GLU A 385 -12.42 -18.09 4.43
CA GLU A 385 -11.03 -17.62 4.48
C GLU A 385 -10.15 -18.27 3.42
N THR A 386 -10.22 -19.60 3.26
CA THR A 386 -9.39 -20.33 2.29
C THR A 386 -9.86 -20.14 0.84
N ALA A 387 -11.17 -19.95 0.63
CA ALA A 387 -11.73 -19.58 -0.65
C ALA A 387 -11.22 -18.20 -1.09
N TRP A 388 -11.27 -17.20 -0.20
CA TRP A 388 -10.76 -15.86 -0.48
C TRP A 388 -9.25 -15.85 -0.71
N GLU A 389 -8.51 -16.64 0.05
CA GLU A 389 -7.07 -16.76 -0.16
C GLU A 389 -6.74 -17.34 -1.55
N THR A 390 -7.49 -18.35 -1.97
CA THR A 390 -7.35 -18.97 -3.30
C THR A 390 -7.70 -17.96 -4.41
N ILE A 391 -8.77 -17.20 -4.25
CA ILE A 391 -9.17 -16.12 -5.17
C ILE A 391 -8.06 -15.06 -5.25
N GLY A 392 -7.55 -14.58 -4.11
CA GLY A 392 -6.50 -13.58 -4.06
C GLY A 392 -5.20 -14.07 -4.70
N PHE A 393 -4.85 -15.34 -4.50
CA PHE A 393 -3.71 -15.98 -5.16
C PHE A 393 -3.88 -16.00 -6.69
N LEU A 394 -5.04 -16.41 -7.20
CA LEU A 394 -5.32 -16.49 -8.64
C LEU A 394 -5.33 -15.10 -9.29
N ASP A 395 -5.95 -14.10 -8.66
CA ASP A 395 -5.92 -12.70 -9.12
C ASP A 395 -4.50 -12.17 -9.20
N GLN A 396 -3.72 -12.38 -8.13
CA GLN A 396 -2.35 -11.91 -8.07
C GLN A 396 -1.47 -12.61 -9.12
N THR A 397 -1.68 -13.90 -9.36
CA THR A 397 -0.96 -14.67 -10.38
C THR A 397 -1.28 -14.17 -11.79
N LEU A 398 -2.56 -13.93 -12.09
CA LEU A 398 -2.99 -13.38 -13.39
C LEU A 398 -2.44 -11.97 -13.63
N ASP A 399 -2.55 -11.08 -12.65
CA ASP A 399 -2.03 -9.70 -12.75
C ASP A 399 -0.50 -9.66 -12.90
N ARG A 400 0.22 -10.61 -12.27
CA ARG A 400 1.67 -10.76 -12.47
C ARG A 400 2.00 -11.28 -13.86
N TRP A 401 1.27 -12.27 -14.35
CA TRP A 401 1.44 -12.79 -15.70
C TRP A 401 1.19 -11.72 -16.77
N ASP A 402 0.17 -10.88 -16.58
CA ASP A 402 -0.13 -9.73 -17.44
C ASP A 402 1.04 -8.71 -17.47
N ARG A 403 1.67 -8.46 -16.32
CA ARG A 403 2.80 -7.51 -16.21
C ARG A 403 4.12 -8.07 -16.74
N LEU A 404 4.39 -9.34 -16.49
CA LEU A 404 5.68 -9.95 -16.79
C LEU A 404 5.69 -10.62 -18.18
N GLY A 405 4.54 -11.01 -18.72
CA GLY A 405 4.41 -11.74 -20.00
C GLY A 405 4.85 -13.21 -19.91
N THR A 406 4.62 -13.89 -18.78
CA THR A 406 5.23 -15.21 -18.41
C THR A 406 4.31 -16.40 -18.60
N GLU A 407 3.57 -16.44 -19.70
CA GLU A 407 2.39 -17.28 -19.74
C GLU A 407 2.51 -18.51 -20.63
N ALA A 408 2.16 -19.66 -20.07
CA ALA A 408 1.57 -20.75 -20.83
C ALA A 408 0.06 -20.44 -21.03
N PRO A 409 -0.45 -20.38 -22.27
CA PRO A 409 -1.84 -19.98 -22.54
C PRO A 409 -2.88 -20.90 -21.88
N ALA A 410 -2.55 -22.18 -21.69
CA ALA A 410 -3.41 -23.14 -20.99
C ALA A 410 -3.59 -22.81 -19.51
N SER A 411 -2.50 -22.50 -18.80
CA SER A 411 -2.51 -22.15 -17.37
C SER A 411 -3.28 -20.86 -17.10
N ARG A 412 -3.15 -19.87 -17.99
CA ARG A 412 -3.90 -18.60 -17.90
C ARG A 412 -5.40 -18.82 -18.06
N ARG A 413 -5.80 -19.66 -19.02
CA ARG A 413 -7.20 -20.02 -19.26
C ARG A 413 -7.78 -20.70 -18.03
N LEU A 414 -7.09 -21.71 -17.52
CA LEU A 414 -7.51 -22.44 -16.32
C LEU A 414 -7.67 -21.51 -15.11
N ALA A 415 -6.69 -20.65 -14.83
CA ALA A 415 -6.77 -19.70 -13.72
C ALA A 415 -7.99 -18.77 -13.81
N ARG A 416 -8.34 -18.29 -15.02
CA ARG A 416 -9.53 -17.45 -15.24
C ARG A 416 -10.83 -18.23 -15.06
N GLU A 417 -10.89 -19.46 -15.54
CA GLU A 417 -12.05 -20.35 -15.38
C GLU A 417 -12.29 -20.62 -13.88
N LEU A 418 -11.25 -21.05 -13.15
CA LEU A 418 -11.29 -21.29 -11.71
C LEU A 418 -11.72 -20.04 -10.92
N LEU A 419 -11.18 -18.88 -11.28
CA LEU A 419 -11.51 -17.61 -10.62
C LEU A 419 -12.97 -17.20 -10.84
N THR A 420 -13.49 -17.43 -12.06
CA THR A 420 -14.88 -17.11 -12.40
C THR A 420 -15.83 -17.99 -11.60
N GLU A 421 -15.55 -19.29 -11.54
CA GLU A 421 -16.35 -20.25 -10.78
C GLU A 421 -16.32 -20.01 -9.26
N LEU A 422 -15.14 -19.73 -8.70
CA LEU A 422 -15.00 -19.42 -7.27
C LEU A 422 -15.74 -18.14 -6.86
N ARG A 423 -15.83 -17.15 -7.75
CA ARG A 423 -16.61 -15.92 -7.55
C ARG A 423 -18.10 -16.11 -7.79
N ALA A 424 -18.47 -17.04 -8.67
CA ALA A 424 -19.85 -17.37 -8.98
C ALA A 424 -20.52 -18.21 -7.88
N ARG A 425 -19.74 -18.84 -6.99
CA ARG A 425 -20.30 -19.52 -5.81
C ARG A 425 -21.18 -18.55 -5.01
N PRO A 426 -22.49 -18.81 -4.88
CA PRO A 426 -23.32 -18.01 -4.02
C PRO A 426 -22.81 -18.14 -2.58
N ALA A 427 -23.03 -17.10 -1.78
CA ALA A 427 -22.82 -17.11 -0.32
C ALA A 427 -23.79 -18.08 0.39
N GLN A 428 -23.93 -19.30 -0.11
CA GLN A 428 -24.70 -20.40 0.44
C GLN A 428 -23.82 -21.21 1.40
N ALA A 429 -23.32 -20.49 2.41
CA ALA A 429 -22.85 -20.98 3.70
C ALA A 429 -22.49 -19.71 4.50
N ARG A 430 -23.50 -18.95 4.92
CA ARG A 430 -23.33 -17.99 6.01
C ARG A 430 -23.51 -18.72 7.32
#